data_AF-A0A445HWC4-F1
#
_entry.id   AF-A0A445HWC4-F1
#
_cell.length_a   1.000
_cell.length_b   1.000
_cell.length_c   1.000
_cell.angle_alpha   90.00
_cell.angle_beta   90.00
_cell.angle_gamma   90.00
#
_symmetry.space_group_name_H-M   'P 1'
#
loop_
_entity.id
_entity.type
_entity.pdbx_description
1 polymer ?
#
loop_
_entity_poly.entity_id
_entity_poly.type
_entity_poly.pdbx_seq_one_letter_code
_entity_poly.pdbx_strand_id
1 'polypeptide(L)'
;MATLSFGIATTCLSAAADYRRRSNWKWSRPRIVCVGWDPEGVLGPPQTGHLARFEFKRRLERDADAREAFQRQVREEKERRQSLRQSRPLPDTPQDLIEYFLDTEAQEIEFEIARMRPRLNEEFFAQLKFELGQLRFAVNKTQLMEDRQIELEALEKAILEGLEAYDKMQGELVKARASLTKILTSKDAKATLLEMVEKNEINRSLLALLDENIASAQKGNQKQAAEYMEKLRGAVLRYITV
;
A
#
# COMPACT_ATOMS: atom_id res chain seq x y z
N MET A 1 -1.78 -23.71 -64.95
CA MET A 1 -2.69 -22.55 -65.13
C MET A 1 -2.27 -21.52 -64.09
N ALA A 2 -1.59 -20.45 -64.50
CA ALA A 2 -2.17 -19.26 -65.13
C ALA A 2 -3.08 -18.51 -64.13
N THR A 3 -2.58 -17.52 -63.39
CA THR A 3 -2.39 -16.11 -63.82
C THR A 3 -3.66 -15.47 -64.38
N LEU A 4 -4.14 -14.41 -63.73
CA LEU A 4 -4.62 -13.22 -64.43
C LEU A 4 -4.63 -12.01 -63.47
N SER A 5 -4.16 -10.87 -63.98
CA SER A 5 -3.98 -9.61 -63.26
C SER A 5 -4.56 -8.47 -64.08
N PHE A 6 -5.26 -7.52 -63.45
CA PHE A 6 -5.44 -6.11 -63.86
C PHE A 6 -5.69 -5.31 -62.55
N GLY A 7 -5.27 -4.05 -62.35
CA GLY A 7 -5.23 -2.89 -63.26
C GLY A 7 -6.53 -2.09 -63.11
N ILE A 8 -6.66 -0.75 -63.11
CA ILE A 8 -5.83 0.47 -63.36
C ILE A 8 -6.55 1.63 -62.58
N ALA A 9 -6.03 2.76 -62.07
CA ALA A 9 -4.82 3.59 -62.29
C ALA A 9 -4.32 4.30 -60.99
N THR A 10 -3.39 5.26 -61.14
CA THR A 10 -3.02 6.32 -60.16
C THR A 10 -3.82 7.62 -60.36
N THR A 11 -4.05 8.40 -59.29
CA THR A 11 -4.18 9.87 -59.34
C THR A 11 -3.31 10.52 -58.26
N CYS A 12 -2.87 11.76 -58.51
CA CYS A 12 -1.77 12.40 -57.78
C CYS A 12 -2.24 13.65 -57.01
N LEU A 13 -1.77 13.83 -55.78
CA LEU A 13 -1.73 15.16 -55.13
C LEU A 13 -0.32 15.45 -54.63
N SER A 14 0.50 15.99 -55.53
CA SER A 14 1.74 16.67 -55.20
C SER A 14 1.46 18.09 -54.72
N ALA A 15 1.66 18.38 -53.44
CA ALA A 15 1.56 19.73 -52.90
C ALA A 15 2.71 20.02 -51.91
N ALA A 16 3.35 21.17 -52.09
CA ALA A 16 4.30 21.82 -51.18
C ALA A 16 5.34 20.93 -50.45
N ALA A 17 6.57 20.92 -50.96
CA ALA A 17 7.72 20.54 -50.14
C ALA A 17 7.93 21.57 -49.03
N ASP A 18 7.85 21.14 -47.77
CA ASP A 18 8.39 21.89 -46.64
C ASP A 18 9.66 21.19 -46.15
N TYR A 19 10.81 21.86 -46.35
CA TYR A 19 12.12 21.27 -46.18
C TYR A 19 12.48 21.14 -44.70
N ARG A 20 11.89 20.15 -44.02
CA ARG A 20 12.38 19.67 -42.72
C ARG A 20 13.82 19.21 -42.91
N ARG A 21 14.77 20.11 -42.61
CA ARG A 21 16.20 19.80 -42.49
C ARG A 21 16.34 18.64 -41.52
N ARG A 22 16.45 17.41 -42.03
CA ARG A 22 17.07 16.32 -41.27
C ARG A 22 18.48 16.79 -40.96
N SER A 23 18.68 17.32 -39.77
CA SER A 23 19.97 17.71 -39.23
C SER A 23 20.80 16.44 -39.21
N ASN A 24 21.57 16.24 -40.28
CA ASN A 24 22.31 15.02 -40.53
C ASN A 24 23.60 15.05 -39.70
N TRP A 25 23.41 15.16 -38.38
CA TRP A 25 24.39 14.99 -37.33
C TRP A 25 24.81 13.52 -37.40
N LYS A 26 25.69 13.23 -38.36
CA LYS A 26 26.54 12.05 -38.35
C LYS A 26 27.11 11.97 -36.95
N TRP A 27 26.84 10.88 -36.24
CA TRP A 27 27.45 10.64 -34.93
C TRP A 27 28.95 10.48 -35.16
N SER A 28 29.66 11.61 -35.08
CA SER A 28 31.11 11.64 -35.15
C SER A 28 31.58 10.79 -33.97
N ARG A 29 32.16 9.61 -34.27
CA ARG A 29 32.78 8.79 -33.24
C ARG A 29 33.77 9.70 -32.51
N PRO A 30 33.66 9.90 -31.18
CA PRO A 30 34.52 10.84 -30.48
C PRO A 30 35.96 10.40 -30.70
N ARG A 31 36.68 11.16 -31.54
CA ARG A 31 38.06 10.85 -31.87
C ARG A 31 38.85 11.19 -30.62
N ILE A 32 39.28 10.17 -29.88
CA ILE A 32 40.04 10.35 -28.65
C ILE A 32 41.37 10.99 -29.04
N VAL A 33 41.46 12.31 -28.85
CA VAL A 33 42.69 13.07 -29.02
C VAL A 33 43.42 12.99 -27.69
N CYS A 34 44.50 12.21 -27.66
CA CYS A 34 45.41 12.20 -26.51
C CYS A 34 46.16 13.53 -26.47
N VAL A 35 45.61 14.51 -25.74
CA VAL A 35 46.28 15.78 -25.44
C VAL A 35 47.40 15.51 -24.45
N GLY A 36 48.54 15.05 -24.95
CA GLY A 36 49.70 14.63 -24.15
C GLY A 36 50.54 15.80 -23.61
N TRP A 37 50.09 17.04 -23.76
CA TRP A 37 50.80 18.23 -23.30
C TRP A 37 49.83 19.30 -22.79
N ASP A 38 49.91 19.57 -21.49
CA ASP A 38 49.18 20.62 -20.78
C ASP A 38 50.17 21.29 -19.80
N PRO A 39 50.97 22.27 -20.27
CA PRO A 39 52.04 22.88 -19.47
C PRO A 39 51.51 23.77 -18.32
N GLU A 40 50.26 24.20 -18.41
CA GLU A 40 49.59 25.07 -17.41
C GLU A 40 48.72 24.26 -16.42
N GLY A 41 48.60 22.93 -16.62
CA GLY A 41 47.86 22.01 -15.75
C GLY A 41 46.34 22.22 -15.71
N VAL A 42 45.77 22.92 -16.69
CA VAL A 42 44.36 23.38 -16.71
C VAL A 42 43.35 22.23 -16.75
N LEU A 43 43.72 21.07 -17.32
CA LEU A 43 42.84 19.91 -17.47
C LEU A 43 42.85 18.99 -16.23
N GLY A 44 43.86 19.11 -15.36
CA GLY A 44 44.04 18.28 -14.17
C GLY A 44 44.39 16.80 -14.48
N PRO A 45 44.57 15.97 -13.43
CA PRO A 45 44.87 14.55 -13.61
C PRO A 45 43.67 13.78 -14.18
N PRO A 46 43.89 12.78 -15.06
CA PRO A 46 42.81 12.04 -15.71
C PRO A 46 41.98 11.24 -14.71
N GLN A 47 40.69 11.55 -14.61
CA GLN A 47 39.77 10.80 -13.74
C GLN A 47 39.53 9.39 -14.31
N THR A 48 39.68 8.38 -13.45
CA THR A 48 39.41 6.98 -13.77
C THR A 48 38.02 6.55 -13.29
N GLY A 49 37.56 5.36 -13.69
CA GLY A 49 36.31 4.79 -13.19
C GLY A 49 35.01 5.32 -13.82
N HIS A 50 35.06 6.14 -14.88
CA HIS A 50 33.86 6.63 -15.57
C HIS A 50 32.88 5.51 -15.99
N LEU A 51 33.39 4.39 -16.52
CA LEU A 51 32.56 3.23 -16.88
C LEU A 51 31.83 2.64 -15.67
N ALA A 52 32.53 2.47 -14.54
CA ALA A 52 31.92 1.98 -13.30
C ALA A 52 30.85 2.94 -12.76
N ARG A 53 31.05 4.26 -12.86
CA ARG A 53 30.03 5.27 -12.53
C ARG A 53 28.78 5.14 -13.42
N PHE A 54 28.94 4.92 -14.73
CA PHE A 54 27.80 4.71 -15.65
C PHE A 54 27.09 3.37 -15.41
N GLU A 55 27.81 2.28 -15.14
CA GLU A 55 27.21 1.00 -14.77
C GLU A 55 26.44 1.08 -13.45
N PHE A 56 27.01 1.72 -12.43
CA PHE A 56 26.35 1.93 -11.15
C PHE A 56 25.06 2.76 -11.32
N LYS A 57 25.11 3.84 -12.10
CA LYS A 57 23.91 4.63 -12.44
C LYS A 57 22.85 3.76 -13.16
N ARG A 58 23.25 2.94 -14.14
CA ARG A 58 22.33 2.05 -14.87
C ARG A 58 21.73 0.95 -13.98
N ARG A 59 22.44 0.49 -12.95
CA ARG A 59 21.91 -0.45 -11.95
C ARG A 59 20.85 0.27 -11.09
N LEU A 60 21.16 1.45 -10.55
CA LEU A 60 20.20 2.27 -9.80
C LEU A 60 18.95 2.66 -10.61
N GLU A 61 19.10 2.94 -11.91
CA GLU A 61 17.98 3.22 -12.82
C GLU A 61 17.06 1.98 -12.95
N ARG A 62 17.63 0.79 -13.22
CA ARG A 62 16.87 -0.47 -13.27
C ARG A 62 16.22 -0.83 -11.94
N ASP A 63 16.91 -0.60 -10.83
CA ASP A 63 16.38 -0.83 -9.49
C ASP A 63 15.23 0.13 -9.18
N ALA A 64 15.27 1.37 -9.69
CA ALA A 64 14.16 2.32 -9.61
C ALA A 64 12.97 1.89 -10.49
N ASP A 65 13.21 1.53 -11.76
CA ASP A 65 12.18 1.02 -12.68
C ASP A 65 11.46 -0.22 -12.08
N ALA A 66 12.23 -1.15 -11.51
CA ALA A 66 11.69 -2.35 -10.86
C ALA A 66 10.88 -2.03 -9.59
N ARG A 67 11.35 -1.08 -8.77
CA ARG A 67 10.61 -0.58 -7.59
C ARG A 67 9.32 0.12 -8.00
N GLU A 68 9.32 0.89 -9.09
CA GLU A 68 8.11 1.52 -9.61
C GLU A 68 7.12 0.49 -10.16
N ALA A 69 7.57 -0.49 -10.94
CA ALA A 69 6.71 -1.56 -11.46
C ALA A 69 6.04 -2.34 -10.32
N PHE A 70 6.80 -2.74 -9.30
CA PHE A 70 6.28 -3.38 -8.10
C PHE A 70 5.30 -2.47 -7.33
N GLN A 71 5.61 -1.18 -7.17
CA GLN A 71 4.68 -0.23 -6.53
C GLN A 71 3.38 -0.02 -7.31
N ARG A 72 3.39 -0.15 -8.65
CA ARG A 72 2.17 -0.07 -9.48
C ARG A 72 1.30 -1.30 -9.26
N GLN A 73 1.88 -2.50 -9.35
CA GLN A 73 1.20 -3.77 -9.03
C GLN A 73 0.56 -3.74 -7.63
N VAL A 74 1.30 -3.32 -6.60
CA VAL A 74 0.80 -3.20 -5.22
C VAL A 74 -0.30 -2.14 -5.05
N ARG A 75 -0.43 -1.17 -5.96
CA ARG A 75 -1.58 -0.23 -5.99
C ARG A 75 -2.77 -0.87 -6.70
N GLU A 76 -2.57 -1.44 -7.87
CA GLU A 76 -3.60 -2.12 -8.68
C GLU A 76 -4.27 -3.27 -7.89
N GLU A 77 -3.51 -4.06 -7.11
CA GLU A 77 -4.05 -5.10 -6.23
C GLU A 77 -4.84 -4.55 -5.03
N LYS A 78 -4.47 -3.37 -4.50
CA LYS A 78 -5.20 -2.70 -3.42
C LYS A 78 -6.49 -2.09 -3.94
N GLU A 79 -6.45 -1.45 -5.10
CA GLU A 79 -7.62 -0.87 -5.78
C GLU A 79 -8.62 -1.98 -6.19
N ARG A 80 -8.13 -3.12 -6.70
CA ARG A 80 -8.97 -4.30 -6.95
C ARG A 80 -9.67 -4.80 -5.69
N ARG A 81 -8.95 -5.05 -4.59
CA ARG A 81 -9.56 -5.47 -3.31
C ARG A 81 -10.53 -4.44 -2.74
N GLN A 82 -10.23 -3.14 -2.86
CA GLN A 82 -11.17 -2.09 -2.50
C GLN A 82 -12.46 -2.14 -3.32
N SER A 83 -12.37 -2.37 -4.64
CA SER A 83 -13.56 -2.51 -5.49
C SER A 83 -14.38 -3.76 -5.17
N LEU A 84 -13.74 -4.89 -4.85
CA LEU A 84 -14.43 -6.12 -4.40
C LEU A 84 -15.23 -5.88 -3.12
N ARG A 85 -14.60 -5.34 -2.06
CA ARG A 85 -15.24 -5.00 -0.78
C ARG A 85 -16.42 -4.05 -0.93
N GLN A 86 -16.32 -3.07 -1.83
CA GLN A 86 -17.39 -2.12 -2.15
C GLN A 86 -18.54 -2.77 -2.94
N SER A 87 -18.24 -3.75 -3.80
CA SER A 87 -19.26 -4.48 -4.58
C SER A 87 -20.02 -5.54 -3.77
N ARG A 88 -19.43 -6.04 -2.67
CA ARG A 88 -20.01 -7.13 -1.88
C ARG A 88 -21.20 -6.62 -1.03
N PRO A 89 -22.40 -7.24 -1.12
CA PRO A 89 -23.57 -6.83 -0.36
C PRO A 89 -23.37 -7.05 1.15
N LEU A 90 -24.13 -6.33 1.96
CA LEU A 90 -24.13 -6.45 3.43
C LEU A 90 -25.25 -7.42 3.86
N PRO A 91 -24.96 -8.53 4.56
CA PRO A 91 -25.99 -9.44 5.06
C PRO A 91 -26.73 -8.83 6.25
N ASP A 92 -28.07 -8.73 6.13
CA ASP A 92 -28.93 -8.15 7.16
C ASP A 92 -29.44 -9.16 8.19
N THR A 93 -29.54 -10.45 7.86
CA THR A 93 -29.88 -11.50 8.83
C THR A 93 -28.62 -12.13 9.44
N PRO A 94 -28.66 -12.59 10.70
CA PRO A 94 -27.55 -13.31 11.33
C PRO A 94 -27.18 -14.63 10.65
N GLN A 95 -28.10 -15.30 9.94
CA GLN A 95 -27.78 -16.53 9.19
C GLN A 95 -27.06 -16.22 7.87
N ASP A 96 -27.54 -15.23 7.11
CA ASP A 96 -26.81 -14.74 5.92
C ASP A 96 -25.40 -14.27 6.29
N LEU A 97 -25.23 -13.76 7.52
CA LEU A 97 -23.96 -13.28 8.07
C LEU A 97 -23.00 -14.43 8.44
N ILE A 98 -23.48 -15.63 8.78
CA ILE A 98 -22.65 -16.83 8.92
C ILE A 98 -22.12 -17.26 7.55
N GLU A 99 -23.01 -17.48 6.58
CA GLU A 99 -22.63 -17.92 5.22
C GLU A 99 -21.72 -16.88 4.53
N TYR A 100 -21.97 -15.58 4.75
CA TYR A 100 -21.09 -14.49 4.32
C TYR A 100 -19.65 -14.64 4.85
N PHE A 101 -19.47 -15.01 6.12
CA PHE A 101 -18.14 -15.23 6.68
C PHE A 101 -17.48 -16.52 6.19
N LEU A 102 -18.25 -17.57 5.89
CA LEU A 102 -17.74 -18.78 5.21
C LEU A 102 -17.24 -18.45 3.78
N ASP A 103 -17.99 -17.63 3.03
CA ASP A 103 -17.61 -17.11 1.71
C ASP A 103 -16.44 -16.07 1.74
N THR A 104 -15.89 -15.73 2.91
CA THR A 104 -14.87 -14.67 3.03
C THR A 104 -13.45 -15.23 2.95
N GLU A 105 -12.62 -14.71 2.03
CA GLU A 105 -11.19 -15.02 2.01
C GLU A 105 -10.50 -14.69 3.34
N ALA A 106 -9.59 -15.55 3.80
CA ALA A 106 -8.85 -15.35 5.04
C ALA A 106 -8.00 -14.06 5.10
N GLN A 107 -7.74 -13.39 3.97
CA GLN A 107 -7.10 -12.06 3.92
C GLN A 107 -8.07 -10.88 4.06
N GLU A 108 -9.37 -11.12 3.90
CA GLU A 108 -10.44 -10.12 3.96
C GLU A 108 -11.24 -10.24 5.28
N ILE A 109 -11.19 -11.39 5.96
CA ILE A 109 -11.98 -11.69 7.16
C ILE A 109 -11.77 -10.68 8.29
N GLU A 110 -10.54 -10.22 8.56
CA GLU A 110 -10.25 -9.17 9.55
C GLU A 110 -10.98 -7.85 9.22
N PHE A 111 -11.04 -7.49 7.94
CA PHE A 111 -11.68 -6.26 7.48
C PHE A 111 -13.21 -6.38 7.53
N GLU A 112 -13.77 -7.53 7.18
CA GLU A 112 -15.21 -7.75 7.25
C GLU A 112 -15.70 -7.93 8.70
N ILE A 113 -14.91 -8.53 9.61
CA ILE A 113 -15.16 -8.49 11.06
C ILE A 113 -15.20 -7.04 11.56
N ALA A 114 -14.23 -6.21 11.15
CA ALA A 114 -14.19 -4.80 11.51
C ALA A 114 -15.39 -4.00 10.96
N ARG A 115 -15.84 -4.30 9.73
CA ARG A 115 -17.02 -3.70 9.08
C ARG A 115 -18.32 -4.12 9.76
N MET A 116 -18.42 -5.38 10.17
CA MET A 116 -19.63 -5.99 10.73
C MET A 116 -19.66 -6.00 12.27
N ARG A 117 -18.67 -5.39 12.94
CA ARG A 117 -18.58 -5.27 14.41
C ARG A 117 -19.91 -4.89 15.12
N PRO A 118 -20.77 -3.98 14.59
CA PRO A 118 -22.06 -3.63 15.22
C PRO A 118 -23.17 -4.68 15.06
N ARG A 119 -22.98 -5.69 14.20
CA ARG A 119 -23.90 -6.82 13.96
C ARG A 119 -23.42 -8.11 14.64
N LEU A 120 -22.14 -8.19 15.00
CA LEU A 120 -21.52 -9.28 15.77
C LEU A 120 -21.90 -9.20 17.28
N ASN A 121 -23.20 -9.32 17.54
CA ASN A 121 -23.82 -9.25 18.86
C ASN A 121 -24.07 -10.65 19.46
N GLU A 122 -24.51 -10.70 20.73
CA GLU A 122 -24.80 -11.96 21.44
C GLU A 122 -25.81 -12.85 20.69
N GLU A 123 -26.79 -12.26 20.01
CA GLU A 123 -27.78 -12.96 19.18
C GLU A 123 -27.14 -13.77 18.04
N PHE A 124 -26.12 -13.22 17.37
CA PHE A 124 -25.38 -13.93 16.32
C PHE A 124 -24.63 -15.13 16.90
N PHE A 125 -23.91 -14.93 18.02
CA PHE A 125 -23.20 -16.03 18.68
C PHE A 125 -24.14 -17.10 19.24
N ALA A 126 -25.36 -16.73 19.66
CA ALA A 126 -26.38 -17.69 20.06
C ALA A 126 -26.84 -18.56 18.87
N GLN A 127 -27.03 -17.97 17.68
CA GLN A 127 -27.40 -18.72 16.48
C GLN A 127 -26.26 -19.61 15.96
N LEU A 128 -25.03 -19.10 15.90
CA LEU A 128 -23.85 -19.89 15.53
C LEU A 128 -23.69 -21.12 16.45
N LYS A 129 -23.84 -20.93 17.76
CA LYS A 129 -23.80 -22.02 18.75
C LYS A 129 -24.98 -22.99 18.66
N PHE A 130 -26.14 -22.51 18.21
CA PHE A 130 -27.31 -23.35 17.94
C PHE A 130 -27.09 -24.23 16.70
N GLU A 131 -26.55 -23.70 15.60
CA GLU A 131 -26.21 -24.47 14.40
C GLU A 131 -25.09 -25.48 14.67
N LEU A 132 -24.01 -25.07 15.37
CA LEU A 132 -22.99 -26.01 15.87
C LEU A 132 -23.59 -27.09 16.78
N GLY A 133 -24.56 -26.73 17.63
CA GLY A 133 -25.30 -27.67 18.47
C GLY A 133 -26.07 -28.71 17.65
N GLN A 134 -26.80 -28.28 16.62
CA GLN A 134 -27.54 -29.18 15.72
C GLN A 134 -26.61 -30.17 15.02
N LEU A 135 -25.48 -29.71 14.45
CA LEU A 135 -24.51 -30.58 13.78
C LEU A 135 -23.83 -31.55 14.75
N ARG A 136 -23.40 -31.07 15.93
CA ARG A 136 -22.73 -31.90 16.96
C ARG A 136 -23.63 -33.03 17.48
N PHE A 137 -24.93 -32.76 17.67
CA PHE A 137 -25.91 -33.70 18.20
C PHE A 137 -26.78 -34.39 17.12
N ALA A 138 -26.47 -34.21 15.84
CA ALA A 138 -27.15 -34.92 14.75
C ALA A 138 -26.98 -36.44 14.90
N VAL A 139 -28.11 -37.17 14.93
CA VAL A 139 -28.14 -38.63 15.16
C VAL A 139 -27.48 -39.40 14.02
N ASN A 140 -27.63 -38.93 12.78
CA ASN A 140 -27.05 -39.53 11.58
C ASN A 140 -25.92 -38.63 11.08
N LYS A 141 -24.68 -38.90 11.47
CA LYS A 141 -23.53 -38.13 10.99
C LYS A 141 -23.16 -38.53 9.57
N THR A 142 -23.02 -37.53 8.70
CA THR A 142 -22.50 -37.64 7.34
C THR A 142 -21.27 -36.76 7.23
N GLN A 143 -20.32 -37.13 6.36
CA GLN A 143 -19.05 -36.40 6.20
C GLN A 143 -19.30 -34.89 5.97
N LEU A 144 -20.23 -34.54 5.08
CA LEU A 144 -20.63 -33.15 4.81
C LEU A 144 -21.10 -32.35 6.05
N MET A 145 -21.67 -33.00 7.07
CA MET A 145 -22.05 -32.34 8.32
C MET A 145 -20.88 -32.26 9.32
N GLU A 146 -19.91 -33.17 9.25
CA GLU A 146 -18.67 -33.12 10.02
C GLU A 146 -17.73 -32.04 9.45
N ASP A 147 -17.65 -31.94 8.12
CA ASP A 147 -16.94 -30.88 7.39
C ASP A 147 -17.52 -29.49 7.74
N ARG A 148 -18.84 -29.28 7.59
CA ARG A 148 -19.51 -28.02 7.97
C ARG A 148 -19.38 -27.71 9.48
N GLN A 149 -19.30 -28.72 10.34
CA GLN A 149 -19.02 -28.49 11.77
C GLN A 149 -17.59 -27.94 11.96
N ILE A 150 -16.60 -28.47 11.25
CA ILE A 150 -15.20 -28.00 11.31
C ILE A 150 -15.09 -26.56 10.78
N GLU A 151 -15.76 -26.25 9.67
CA GLU A 151 -15.82 -24.90 9.09
C GLU A 151 -16.40 -23.88 10.09
N LEU A 152 -17.56 -24.18 10.69
CA LEU A 152 -18.20 -23.31 11.68
C LEU A 152 -17.38 -23.19 12.98
N GLU A 153 -16.68 -24.25 13.41
CA GLU A 153 -15.78 -24.20 14.57
C GLU A 153 -14.46 -23.45 14.30
N ALA A 154 -14.03 -23.35 13.05
CA ALA A 154 -12.92 -22.50 12.65
C ALA A 154 -13.37 -21.03 12.57
N LEU A 155 -14.55 -20.78 12.01
CA LEU A 155 -15.18 -19.47 11.92
C LEU A 155 -15.49 -18.86 13.29
N GLU A 156 -15.99 -19.64 14.27
CA GLU A 156 -16.20 -19.15 15.65
C GLU A 156 -14.91 -18.59 16.25
N LYS A 157 -13.80 -19.33 16.10
CA LYS A 157 -12.48 -18.94 16.63
C LYS A 157 -11.93 -17.72 15.89
N ALA A 158 -11.96 -17.72 14.56
CA ALA A 158 -11.45 -16.62 13.73
C ALA A 158 -12.21 -15.30 14.01
N ILE A 159 -13.54 -15.36 14.21
CA ILE A 159 -14.32 -14.18 14.59
C ILE A 159 -13.96 -13.72 16.00
N LEU A 160 -13.85 -14.61 16.99
CA LEU A 160 -13.47 -14.22 18.36
C LEU A 160 -12.07 -13.60 18.45
N GLU A 161 -11.07 -14.20 17.78
CA GLU A 161 -9.71 -13.68 17.70
C GLU A 161 -9.65 -12.32 16.97
N GLY A 162 -10.37 -12.18 15.85
CA GLY A 162 -10.49 -10.93 15.10
C GLY A 162 -11.22 -9.81 15.87
N LEU A 163 -12.24 -10.16 16.66
CA LEU A 163 -12.93 -9.23 17.56
C LEU A 163 -12.01 -8.75 18.69
N GLU A 164 -11.28 -9.66 19.32
CA GLU A 164 -10.28 -9.29 20.33
C GLU A 164 -9.19 -8.38 19.74
N ALA A 165 -8.70 -8.67 18.54
CA ALA A 165 -7.71 -7.84 17.85
C ALA A 165 -8.28 -6.45 17.51
N TYR A 166 -9.51 -6.38 17.01
CA TYR A 166 -10.19 -5.12 16.70
C TYR A 166 -10.40 -4.25 17.95
N ASP A 167 -10.93 -4.82 19.03
CA ASP A 167 -11.21 -4.08 20.27
C ASP A 167 -9.90 -3.57 20.93
N LYS A 168 -8.82 -4.37 20.89
CA LYS A 168 -7.47 -3.96 21.32
C LYS A 168 -6.94 -2.79 20.47
N MET A 169 -7.03 -2.90 19.14
CA MET A 169 -6.63 -1.83 18.20
C MET A 169 -7.47 -0.55 18.42
N GLN A 170 -8.78 -0.66 18.63
CA GLN A 170 -9.64 0.49 18.92
C GLN A 170 -9.21 1.17 20.23
N GLY A 171 -8.93 0.39 21.28
CA GLY A 171 -8.40 0.90 22.55
C GLY A 171 -7.06 1.61 22.39
N GLU A 172 -6.15 1.10 21.56
CA GLU A 172 -4.91 1.76 21.20
C GLU A 172 -5.12 3.06 20.42
N LEU A 173 -6.00 3.08 19.42
CA LEU A 173 -6.27 4.27 18.60
C LEU A 173 -6.91 5.40 19.43
N VAL A 174 -7.81 5.07 20.37
CA VAL A 174 -8.38 6.03 21.31
C VAL A 174 -7.30 6.61 22.24
N LYS A 175 -6.43 5.77 22.81
CA LYS A 175 -5.26 6.22 23.60
C LYS A 175 -4.33 7.11 22.78
N ALA A 176 -3.95 6.67 21.58
CA ALA A 176 -3.06 7.38 20.68
C ALA A 176 -3.64 8.76 20.26
N ARG A 177 -4.94 8.84 19.99
CA ARG A 177 -5.63 10.12 19.73
C ARG A 177 -5.60 11.05 20.94
N ALA A 178 -5.85 10.54 22.15
CA ALA A 178 -5.74 11.33 23.38
C ALA A 178 -4.29 11.84 23.58
N SER A 179 -3.31 10.95 23.45
CA SER A 179 -1.87 11.26 23.50
C SER A 179 -1.46 12.33 22.49
N LEU A 180 -1.89 12.26 21.22
CA LEU A 180 -1.65 13.32 20.24
C LEU A 180 -2.34 14.63 20.60
N THR A 181 -3.55 14.57 21.16
CA THR A 181 -4.27 15.77 21.62
C THR A 181 -3.52 16.44 22.77
N LYS A 182 -2.92 15.68 23.71
CA LYS A 182 -2.01 16.22 24.75
C LYS A 182 -0.82 16.95 24.11
N ILE A 183 -0.09 16.29 23.20
CA ILE A 183 1.11 16.85 22.56
C ILE A 183 0.78 18.14 21.80
N LEU A 184 -0.28 18.14 20.98
CA LEU A 184 -0.63 19.28 20.12
C LEU A 184 -1.26 20.46 20.86
N THR A 185 -1.80 20.25 22.07
CA THR A 185 -2.32 21.34 22.94
C THR A 185 -1.32 21.80 24.01
N SER A 186 -0.22 21.08 24.20
CA SER A 186 0.84 21.45 25.14
C SER A 186 1.61 22.72 24.70
N LYS A 187 2.10 23.48 25.68
CA LYS A 187 3.02 24.61 25.44
C LYS A 187 4.42 24.12 25.09
N ASP A 188 4.88 23.08 25.78
CA ASP A 188 6.25 22.54 25.71
C ASP A 188 6.23 21.08 25.26
N ALA A 189 5.94 20.85 23.97
CA ALA A 189 5.78 19.52 23.40
C ALA A 189 6.97 18.55 23.63
N LYS A 190 8.17 19.07 23.91
CA LYS A 190 9.34 18.25 24.30
C LYS A 190 9.23 17.69 25.72
N ALA A 191 8.75 18.48 26.67
CA ALA A 191 8.58 18.06 28.07
C ALA A 191 7.45 17.04 28.16
N THR A 192 6.30 17.29 27.51
CA THR A 192 5.19 16.35 27.48
C THR A 192 5.54 15.05 26.74
N LEU A 193 6.38 15.10 25.70
CA LEU A 193 6.89 13.88 25.08
C LEU A 193 7.72 13.05 26.07
N LEU A 194 8.63 13.65 26.84
CA LEU A 194 9.41 12.92 27.86
C LEU A 194 8.52 12.30 28.94
N GLU A 195 7.56 13.07 29.49
CA GLU A 195 6.56 12.53 30.42
C GLU A 195 5.76 11.36 29.84
N MET A 196 5.51 11.35 28.53
CA MET A 196 4.78 10.28 27.84
C MET A 196 5.67 9.08 27.52
N VAL A 197 6.99 9.24 27.42
CA VAL A 197 7.96 8.13 27.42
C VAL A 197 7.97 7.45 28.78
N GLU A 198 8.10 8.21 29.87
CA GLU A 198 8.09 7.68 31.24
C GLU A 198 6.81 6.88 31.57
N LYS A 199 5.67 7.28 30.98
CA LYS A 199 4.36 6.63 31.15
C LYS A 199 4.08 5.52 30.11
N ASN A 200 5.03 5.24 29.20
CA ASN A 200 4.85 4.32 28.06
C ASN A 200 3.59 4.61 27.20
N GLU A 201 3.27 5.89 26.98
CA GLU A 201 2.12 6.33 26.16
C GLU A 201 2.44 6.46 24.65
N ILE A 202 3.67 6.15 24.24
CA ILE A 202 4.14 6.27 22.84
C ILE A 202 4.03 4.92 22.11
N ASN A 203 2.89 4.70 21.45
CA ASN A 203 2.60 3.47 20.70
C ASN A 203 2.87 3.64 19.19
N ARG A 204 3.07 2.52 18.48
CA ARG A 204 3.13 2.51 17.00
C ARG A 204 1.89 3.14 16.34
N SER A 205 0.73 2.95 16.96
CA SER A 205 -0.57 3.53 16.58
C SER A 205 -0.60 5.06 16.67
N LEU A 206 0.24 5.68 17.51
CA LEU A 206 0.43 7.14 17.57
C LEU A 206 1.23 7.67 16.38
N LEU A 207 2.23 6.91 15.90
CA LEU A 207 2.99 7.27 14.71
C LEU A 207 2.13 7.14 13.45
N ALA A 208 1.30 6.10 13.34
CA ALA A 208 0.39 5.94 12.20
C ALA A 208 -0.57 7.13 12.05
N LEU A 209 -1.14 7.60 13.17
CA LEU A 209 -2.00 8.80 13.20
C LEU A 209 -1.22 10.10 12.90
N LEU A 210 0.07 10.21 13.25
CA LEU A 210 0.90 11.34 12.82
C LEU A 210 1.12 11.32 11.30
N ASP A 211 1.45 10.17 10.72
CA ASP A 211 1.75 10.03 9.30
C ASP A 211 0.51 10.33 8.44
N GLU A 212 -0.68 9.91 8.88
CA GLU A 212 -1.95 10.29 8.23
C GLU A 212 -2.24 11.79 8.35
N ASN A 213 -2.02 12.41 9.52
CA ASN A 213 -2.22 13.85 9.71
C ASN A 213 -1.20 14.70 8.94
N ILE A 214 0.04 14.24 8.76
CA ILE A 214 1.02 14.87 7.88
C ILE A 214 0.54 14.79 6.43
N ALA A 215 0.09 13.60 5.98
CA ALA A 215 -0.41 13.42 4.62
C ALA A 215 -1.69 14.24 4.33
N SER A 216 -2.58 14.41 5.30
CA SER A 216 -3.79 15.24 5.17
C SER A 216 -3.44 16.75 5.18
N ALA A 217 -2.53 17.20 6.05
CA ALA A 217 -2.03 18.57 6.07
C ALA A 217 -1.29 18.96 4.77
N GLN A 218 -0.48 18.05 4.22
CA GLN A 218 0.18 18.23 2.92
C GLN A 218 -0.84 18.37 1.78
N LYS A 219 -1.86 17.48 1.71
CA LYS A 219 -2.99 17.60 0.75
C LYS A 219 -3.77 18.92 0.93
N GLY A 220 -3.94 19.38 2.16
CA GLY A 220 -4.58 20.65 2.51
C GLY A 220 -3.70 21.89 2.34
N ASN A 221 -2.50 21.77 1.78
CA ASN A 221 -1.50 22.86 1.64
C ASN A 221 -1.04 23.52 2.97
N GLN A 222 -1.29 22.90 4.13
CA GLN A 222 -0.96 23.43 5.45
C GLN A 222 0.52 23.17 5.82
N LYS A 223 1.44 23.73 5.02
CA LYS A 223 2.89 23.44 5.09
C LYS A 223 3.49 23.60 6.49
N GLN A 224 3.16 24.68 7.21
CA GLN A 224 3.68 24.93 8.55
C GLN A 224 3.23 23.86 9.58
N ALA A 225 2.00 23.35 9.45
CA ALA A 225 1.50 22.27 10.31
C ALA A 225 2.15 20.93 9.96
N ALA A 226 2.30 20.62 8.67
CA ALA A 226 3.03 19.44 8.21
C ALA A 226 4.48 19.44 8.71
N GLU A 227 5.22 20.54 8.52
CA GLU A 227 6.59 20.70 9.02
C GLU A 227 6.72 20.53 10.55
N TYR A 228 5.74 21.02 11.31
CA TYR A 228 5.72 20.85 12.77
C TYR A 228 5.47 19.39 13.16
N MET A 229 4.51 18.72 12.52
CA MET A 229 4.21 17.31 12.76
C MET A 229 5.35 16.39 12.29
N GLU A 230 6.04 16.71 11.20
CA GLU A 230 7.26 16.00 10.76
C GLU A 230 8.40 16.12 11.79
N LYS A 231 8.57 17.30 12.41
CA LYS A 231 9.51 17.52 13.52
C LYS A 231 9.12 16.73 14.77
N LEU A 232 7.82 16.66 15.11
CA LEU A 232 7.31 15.81 16.20
C LEU A 232 7.51 14.32 15.91
N ARG A 233 7.18 13.85 14.71
CA ARG A 233 7.41 12.47 14.23
C ARG A 233 8.89 12.07 14.38
N GLY A 234 9.81 12.96 13.98
CA GLY A 234 11.25 12.76 14.13
C GLY A 234 11.78 12.80 15.57
N ALA A 235 10.98 13.27 16.54
CA ALA A 235 11.24 13.13 17.96
C ALA A 235 10.64 11.82 18.51
N VAL A 236 9.36 11.56 18.24
CA VAL A 236 8.64 10.32 18.61
C VAL A 236 9.39 9.06 18.19
N LEU A 237 9.91 9.03 16.94
CA LEU A 237 10.71 7.93 16.41
C LEU A 237 11.98 7.58 17.20
N ARG A 238 12.47 8.46 18.08
CA ARG A 238 13.64 8.22 18.94
C ARG A 238 13.31 7.48 20.23
N TYR A 239 12.02 7.43 20.57
CA TYR A 239 11.53 6.88 21.83
C TYR A 239 10.58 5.68 21.64
N ILE A 240 10.21 5.35 20.39
CA ILE A 240 9.61 4.05 20.07
C ILE A 240 10.72 3.00 20.19
N THR A 241 10.73 2.28 21.31
CA THR A 241 11.44 1.01 21.44
C THR A 241 10.73 -0.07 20.63
N VAL A 242 11.52 -0.99 20.06
CA VAL A 242 11.04 -2.20 19.35
C VAL A 242 10.81 -3.33 20.35
#